data_AF-A0A4U8YM11-F1
#
_entry.id   AF-A0A4U8YM11-F1
#
_cell.length_a   1.000
_cell.length_b   1.000
_cell.length_c   1.000
_cell.angle_alpha   90.00
_cell.angle_beta   90.00
_cell.angle_gamma   90.00
#
_symmetry.space_group_name_H-M   'P 1'
#
loop_
_entity.id
_entity.type
_entity.pdbx_description
1 polymer ?
#
loop_
_entity_poly.entity_id
_entity_poly.type
_entity_poly.pdbx_seq_one_letter_code
_entity_poly.pdbx_strand_id
1 'polypeptide(L)'
;MTSLNSHSSPGMFSGSEISELCDSIKDVHRLLKSVGDFFTELEGAEDPGGNGLQLDFKRWGIRTITEDLLARQYAKIDRMVAIYREEQERMKERGKTTNGARVPPL
;
A
#
# COMPACT_ATOMS: atom_id res chain seq x y z
N MET A 1 -15.53 44.21 -7.71
CA MET A 1 -14.68 43.30 -8.50
C MET A 1 -13.58 42.79 -7.58
N THR A 2 -13.76 41.61 -7.02
CA THR A 2 -12.72 40.93 -6.21
C THR A 2 -12.29 39.70 -7.01
N SER A 3 -11.10 39.80 -7.61
CA SER A 3 -10.45 38.66 -8.27
C SER A 3 -10.05 37.67 -7.19
N LEU A 4 -10.81 36.58 -7.06
CA LEU A 4 -10.39 35.39 -6.32
C LEU A 4 -9.19 34.79 -7.06
N ASN A 5 -7.98 35.22 -6.69
CA ASN A 5 -6.78 34.45 -6.97
C ASN A 5 -6.87 33.16 -6.13
N SER A 6 -7.59 32.19 -6.66
CA SER A 6 -7.42 30.79 -6.29
C SER A 6 -6.02 30.38 -6.76
N HIS A 7 -5.00 30.69 -5.95
CA HIS A 7 -3.75 29.96 -6.01
C HIS A 7 -4.08 28.52 -5.65
N SER A 8 -4.42 27.72 -6.67
CA SER A 8 -4.40 26.28 -6.53
C SER A 8 -2.95 25.93 -6.19
N SER A 9 -2.66 25.69 -4.91
CA SER A 9 -1.48 24.92 -4.54
C SER A 9 -1.44 23.71 -5.50
N PRO A 10 -0.35 23.48 -6.24
CA PRO A 10 -0.25 22.35 -7.13
C PRO A 10 -0.59 21.11 -6.29
N GLY A 11 -1.74 20.48 -6.57
CA GLY A 11 -2.31 19.44 -5.73
C GLY A 11 -1.23 18.42 -5.41
N MET A 12 -0.81 18.40 -4.14
CA MET A 12 0.45 17.74 -3.75
C MET A 12 0.33 16.22 -3.91
N PHE A 13 -0.88 15.69 -3.93
CA PHE A 13 -1.26 14.39 -4.45
C PHE A 13 -2.74 14.48 -4.85
N SER A 14 -3.08 14.42 -6.13
CA SER A 14 -4.48 14.52 -6.58
C SER A 14 -5.28 13.22 -6.40
N GLY A 15 -4.70 12.15 -5.85
CA GLY A 15 -5.17 10.80 -6.10
C GLY A 15 -6.05 10.22 -5.00
N SER A 16 -7.32 9.93 -5.31
CA SER A 16 -8.12 8.92 -4.61
C SER A 16 -7.35 7.58 -4.50
N GLU A 17 -6.47 7.30 -5.46
CA GLU A 17 -5.58 6.13 -5.52
C GLU A 17 -4.76 5.93 -4.23
N ILE A 18 -4.20 6.98 -3.60
CA ILE A 18 -3.42 6.80 -2.36
C ILE A 18 -4.34 6.38 -1.20
N SER A 19 -5.54 6.97 -1.10
CA SER A 19 -6.51 6.60 -0.08
C SER A 19 -6.98 5.16 -0.29
N GLU A 20 -7.30 4.80 -1.53
CA GLU A 20 -7.71 3.44 -1.93
C GLU A 20 -6.60 2.41 -1.64
N LEU A 21 -5.33 2.74 -1.91
CA LEU A 21 -4.19 1.90 -1.57
C LEU A 21 -4.04 1.72 -0.05
N CYS A 22 -4.18 2.80 0.72
CA CYS A 22 -4.13 2.74 2.18
C CYS A 22 -5.23 1.83 2.74
N ASP A 23 -6.46 1.99 2.26
CA ASP A 23 -7.59 1.20 2.72
C ASP A 23 -7.45 -0.27 2.31
N SER A 24 -7.00 -0.53 1.08
CA SER A 24 -6.72 -1.88 0.63
C SER A 24 -5.59 -2.56 1.43
N ILE A 25 -4.54 -1.83 1.83
CA ILE A 25 -3.48 -2.34 2.71
C ILE A 25 -4.04 -2.69 4.10
N LYS A 26 -4.91 -1.85 4.66
CA LYS A 26 -5.57 -2.14 5.96
C LYS A 26 -6.45 -3.38 5.87
N ASP A 27 -7.19 -3.56 4.78
CA ASP A 27 -8.03 -4.73 4.56
C ASP A 27 -7.22 -6.01 4.47
N VAL A 28 -6.13 -6.00 3.69
CA VAL A 28 -5.20 -7.15 3.62
C VAL A 28 -4.58 -7.44 4.98
N HIS A 29 -4.19 -6.41 5.73
CA HIS A 29 -3.66 -6.59 7.08
C HIS A 29 -4.70 -7.21 8.03
N ARG A 30 -5.97 -6.80 7.94
CA ARG A 30 -7.06 -7.39 8.71
C ARG A 30 -7.26 -8.86 8.37
N LEU A 31 -7.20 -9.23 7.08
CA LEU A 31 -7.27 -10.62 6.64
C LEU A 31 -6.10 -11.45 7.19
N LEU A 32 -4.88 -10.92 7.12
CA LEU A 32 -3.69 -11.58 7.71
C LEU A 32 -3.89 -11.84 9.21
N LYS A 33 -4.44 -10.87 9.95
CA LYS A 33 -4.77 -11.06 11.36
C LYS A 33 -5.77 -12.20 11.56
N SER A 34 -6.87 -12.22 10.80
CA SER A 34 -7.87 -13.30 10.89
C SER A 34 -7.29 -14.67 10.54
N VAL A 35 -6.36 -14.76 9.59
CA VAL A 35 -5.64 -16.01 9.27
C VAL A 35 -4.75 -16.45 10.42
N GLY A 36 -4.06 -15.51 11.10
CA GLY A 36 -3.27 -15.79 12.30
C GLY A 36 -4.11 -16.23 13.49
N ASP A 37 -5.27 -15.61 13.69
CA ASP A 37 -6.25 -16.01 14.72
C ASP A 37 -6.72 -17.46 14.45
N PHE A 38 -7.07 -17.77 13.20
CA PHE A 38 -7.46 -19.14 12.79
C PHE A 38 -6.33 -20.16 12.97
N PHE A 39 -5.08 -19.78 12.68
CA PHE A 39 -3.93 -20.64 12.94
C PHE A 39 -3.77 -20.95 14.43
N THR A 40 -3.95 -19.95 15.29
CA THR A 40 -3.87 -20.12 16.75
C THR A 40 -4.96 -21.07 17.27
N GLU A 41 -6.18 -20.94 16.74
CA GLU A 41 -7.28 -21.87 17.05
C GLU A 41 -6.98 -23.30 16.58
N LEU A 42 -6.37 -23.45 15.40
CA LEU A 42 -6.00 -24.76 14.85
C LEU A 42 -4.96 -25.47 15.74
N GLU A 43 -3.94 -24.76 16.20
CA GLU A 43 -2.92 -25.29 17.10
C GLU A 43 -3.52 -25.65 18.48
N GLY A 44 -4.50 -24.89 18.96
CA GLY A 44 -5.21 -25.18 20.21
C GLY A 44 -6.19 -26.36 20.13
N ALA A 45 -6.53 -26.81 18.92
CA ALA A 45 -7.47 -27.90 18.66
C ALA A 45 -6.79 -29.25 18.35
N GLU A 46 -5.47 -29.37 18.56
CA GLU A 46 -4.76 -30.64 18.39
C GLU A 46 -5.26 -31.70 19.39
N ASP A 47 -5.99 -32.69 18.89
CA ASP A 47 -6.41 -33.87 19.65
C ASP A 47 -5.27 -34.92 19.62
N PRO A 48 -4.78 -35.43 20.77
CA PRO A 48 -3.72 -36.43 20.83
C PRO A 48 -3.98 -37.75 20.06
N GLY A 49 -5.22 -37.96 19.57
CA GLY A 49 -5.59 -39.09 18.70
C GLY A 49 -5.97 -38.71 17.26
N GLY A 50 -5.80 -37.45 16.85
CA GLY A 50 -6.23 -36.92 15.55
C GLY A 50 -5.34 -37.32 14.37
N ASN A 51 -5.90 -37.27 13.16
CA ASN A 51 -5.15 -37.54 11.92
C ASN A 51 -4.17 -36.38 11.60
N GLY A 52 -2.89 -36.55 11.94
CA GLY A 52 -1.84 -35.56 11.70
C GLY A 52 -1.75 -35.06 10.25
N LEU A 53 -2.07 -35.91 9.27
CA LEU A 53 -2.07 -35.50 7.85
C LEU A 53 -3.12 -34.42 7.54
N GLN A 54 -4.25 -34.44 8.24
CA GLN A 54 -5.30 -33.42 8.08
C GLN A 54 -4.86 -32.08 8.68
N LEU A 55 -4.12 -32.10 9.79
CA LEU A 55 -3.53 -30.91 10.39
C LEU A 55 -2.45 -30.32 9.49
N ASP A 56 -1.58 -31.15 8.93
CA ASP A 56 -0.53 -30.71 8.00
C ASP A 56 -1.12 -30.06 6.74
N PHE A 57 -2.20 -30.63 6.19
CA PHE A 57 -2.89 -30.02 5.04
C PHE A 57 -3.50 -28.65 5.40
N LYS A 58 -4.09 -28.51 6.59
CA LYS A 58 -4.63 -27.22 7.06
C LYS A 58 -3.51 -26.20 7.28
N ARG A 59 -2.39 -26.59 7.91
CA ARG A 59 -1.20 -25.74 8.08
C ARG A 59 -0.64 -25.29 6.73
N TRP A 60 -0.55 -26.20 5.76
CA TRP A 60 -0.15 -25.86 4.39
C TRP A 60 -1.08 -24.84 3.75
N GLY A 61 -2.40 -25.04 3.86
CA GLY A 61 -3.39 -24.09 3.36
C GLY A 61 -3.27 -22.69 3.98
N ILE A 62 -3.11 -22.61 5.31
CA ILE A 62 -2.88 -21.34 6.03
C ILE A 62 -1.62 -20.64 5.53
N ARG A 63 -0.53 -21.39 5.36
CA ARG A 63 0.74 -20.85 4.84
C ARG A 63 0.54 -20.27 3.43
N THR A 64 -0.10 -21.01 2.52
CA THR A 64 -0.36 -20.53 1.15
C THR A 64 -1.20 -19.26 1.11
N ILE A 65 -2.26 -19.19 1.93
CA ILE A 65 -3.10 -17.98 2.03
C ILE A 65 -2.27 -16.81 2.57
N THR A 66 -1.43 -17.04 3.58
CA THR A 66 -0.57 -16.01 4.17
C THR A 66 0.42 -15.47 3.14
N GLU A 67 1.08 -16.36 2.38
CA GLU A 67 2.04 -15.98 1.33
C GLU A 67 1.36 -15.12 0.24
N ASP A 68 0.17 -15.49 -0.22
CA ASP A 68 -0.61 -14.70 -1.19
C ASP A 68 -1.02 -13.32 -0.64
N LEU A 69 -1.51 -13.26 0.60
CA LEU A 69 -1.91 -11.99 1.22
C LEU A 69 -0.71 -11.05 1.40
N LEU A 70 0.45 -11.56 1.84
CA LEU A 70 1.68 -10.78 1.95
C LEU A 70 2.12 -10.25 0.59
N ALA A 71 2.13 -11.08 -0.45
CA ALA A 71 2.47 -10.65 -1.81
C ALA A 71 1.57 -9.50 -2.28
N ARG A 72 0.26 -9.59 -2.03
CA ARG A 72 -0.71 -8.52 -2.35
C ARG A 72 -0.48 -7.25 -1.55
N GLN A 73 -0.01 -7.35 -0.30
CA GLN A 73 0.31 -6.20 0.53
C GLN A 73 1.57 -5.50 0.02
N TYR A 74 2.64 -6.25 -0.26
CA TYR A 74 3.89 -5.70 -0.79
C TYR A 74 3.69 -5.01 -2.14
N ALA A 75 2.92 -5.61 -3.05
CA ALA A 75 2.62 -4.99 -4.35
C ALA A 75 1.95 -3.61 -4.21
N LYS A 76 1.10 -3.41 -3.19
CA LYS A 76 0.44 -2.12 -2.92
C LYS A 76 1.41 -1.11 -2.32
N ILE A 77 2.28 -1.56 -1.41
CA ILE A 77 3.34 -0.71 -0.83
C ILE A 77 4.29 -0.25 -1.95
N ASP A 78 4.70 -1.15 -2.83
CA ASP A 78 5.55 -0.82 -3.98
C ASP A 78 4.88 0.20 -4.90
N ARG A 79 3.57 0.07 -5.13
CA ARG A 79 2.80 1.08 -5.88
C ARG A 79 2.79 2.44 -5.19
N MET A 80 2.59 2.49 -3.86
CA MET A 80 2.69 3.74 -3.11
C MET A 80 4.08 4.38 -3.25
N VAL A 81 5.14 3.58 -3.11
CA VAL A 81 6.53 4.06 -3.27
C VAL A 81 6.77 4.60 -4.67
N ALA A 82 6.23 3.95 -5.71
CA ALA A 82 6.32 4.43 -7.09
C ALA A 82 5.63 5.80 -7.24
N ILE A 83 4.42 5.97 -6.71
CA ILE A 83 3.69 7.25 -6.72
C ILE A 83 4.51 8.36 -6.03
N TYR A 84 5.10 8.07 -4.86
CA TYR A 84 5.97 9.03 -4.18
C TYR A 84 7.19 9.41 -5.01
N ARG A 85 7.80 8.43 -5.70
CA ARG A 85 8.96 8.67 -6.57
C ARG A 85 8.59 9.53 -7.77
N GLU A 86 7.48 9.23 -8.44
CA GLU A 86 6.96 10.00 -9.58
C GLU A 86 6.73 11.46 -9.17
N GLU A 87 6.15 11.69 -7.99
CA GLU A 87 5.94 13.04 -7.47
C GLU A 87 7.26 13.79 -7.18
N GLN A 88 8.24 13.11 -6.58
CA GLN A 88 9.56 13.70 -6.32
C GLN A 88 10.27 14.12 -7.61
N GLU A 89 10.22 13.30 -8.66
CA GLU A 89 10.79 13.66 -9.96
C GLU A 89 10.05 14.85 -10.61
N ARG A 90 8.71 14.87 -10.55
CA ARG A 90 7.89 16.01 -11.01
C ARG A 90 8.27 17.33 -10.32
N MET A 91 8.53 17.29 -9.01
CA MET A 91 8.98 18.46 -8.25
C MET A 91 10.38 18.93 -8.68
N LYS A 92 11.32 18.01 -8.91
CA LYS A 92 12.66 18.33 -9.41
C LYS A 92 12.62 18.98 -10.79
N GLU A 93 11.78 18.49 -11.70
CA GLU A 93 11.61 19.06 -13.04
C GLU A 93 11.02 20.47 -12.99
N ARG A 94 9.97 20.68 -12.18
CA ARG A 94 9.37 22.01 -11.99
C ARG A 94 10.38 23.03 -11.44
N GLY A 95 11.23 22.62 -10.50
CA GLY A 95 12.29 23.48 -9.95
C GLY A 95 13.41 23.83 -10.93
N LYS A 96 13.63 23.01 -11.98
CA LYS A 96 14.59 23.32 -13.05
C LYS A 96 14.02 24.34 -14.04
N THR A 97 12.74 24.23 -14.41
CA THR A 97 12.08 25.20 -15.31
C THR A 97 11.95 26.61 -14.73
N THR A 98 11.77 26.75 -13.41
CA THR A 98 11.66 28.07 -12.77
C THR A 98 12.99 28.82 -12.66
N ASN A 99 14.12 28.12 -12.59
CA ASN A 99 15.46 28.74 -12.55
C ASN A 99 16.01 29.12 -13.94
N GLY A 100 15.37 28.67 -15.04
CA GLY A 100 15.77 29.01 -16.41
C GLY A 100 15.17 30.32 -16.95
N ALA A 101 14.20 30.92 -16.28
CA ALA A 101 13.55 32.16 -16.68
C ALA A 101 14.25 33.39 -16.08
N ARG A 102 15.57 33.56 -16.33
CA ARG A 102 16.25 34.83 -16.02
C ARG A 102 16.07 35.78 -17.21
N VAL A 103 15.20 36.77 -17.00
CA VAL A 103 14.79 37.89 -17.87
C VAL A 103 15.97 38.45 -18.70
N PRO A 104 15.80 38.72 -20.01
CA PRO A 104 16.83 39.38 -20.82
C PRO A 104 17.04 40.82 -20.31
N PRO A 105 18.30 41.32 -20.28
CA PRO A 105 18.55 42.68 -19.82
C PRO A 105 17.95 43.70 -20.80
N LEU A 106 17.34 44.75 -20.23
CA LEU A 106 16.85 45.94 -20.92
C LEU A 106 17.98 46.70 -21.63
#